data_AF-A0A259LTN8-F1
#
_entry.id   AF-A0A259LTN8-F1
#
_cell.length_a   1.000
_cell.length_b   1.000
_cell.length_c   1.000
_cell.angle_alpha   90.00
_cell.angle_beta   90.00
_cell.angle_gamma   90.00
#
_symmetry.space_group_name_H-M   'P 1'
#
loop_
_entity.id
_entity.type
_entity.pdbx_description
1 polymer ?
#
loop_
_entity_poly.entity_id
_entity_poly.type
_entity_poly.pdbx_seq_one_letter_code
_entity_poly.pdbx_strand_id
1 'polypeptide(L)'
;PAGIAANQQHSDSVELTARIEQVIAWIAEVFDTHPDTALADFRRWIVESGLPGLSSLGVTEAHIVATAKSAASSSSMKANPVALSAATVELVMRQSL
;
A
#
# COMPACT_ATOMS: atom_id res chain seq x y z
N PRO A 1 1.45 -4.80 0.40
CA PRO A 1 1.10 -3.97 1.58
C PRO A 1 1.52 -2.48 1.53
N ALA A 2 2.32 -2.04 0.55
CA ALA A 2 2.82 -0.65 0.48
C ALA A 2 1.71 0.43 0.49
N GLY A 3 0.56 0.18 -0.15
CA GLY A 3 -0.56 1.13 -0.14
C GLY A 3 -1.19 1.33 1.26
N ILE A 4 -1.25 0.28 2.08
CA ILE A 4 -1.74 0.37 3.47
C ILE A 4 -0.78 1.25 4.30
N ALA A 5 0.54 0.99 4.17
CA ALA A 5 1.56 1.78 4.84
C ALA A 5 1.51 3.26 4.43
N ALA A 6 1.33 3.56 3.14
CA ALA A 6 1.22 4.93 2.65
C ALA A 6 0.00 5.66 3.23
N ASN A 7 -1.16 5.00 3.32
CA ASN A 7 -2.35 5.56 3.96
C ASN A 7 -2.09 5.84 5.46
N GLN A 8 -1.46 4.91 6.18
CA GLN A 8 -1.12 5.12 7.60
C GLN A 8 -0.21 6.34 7.79
N GLN A 9 0.83 6.47 6.95
CA GLN A 9 1.84 7.53 7.07
C GLN A 9 1.33 8.93 6.71
N HIS A 10 0.29 9.03 5.88
CA HIS A 10 -0.23 10.31 5.36
C HIS A 10 -1.60 10.66 5.93
N SER A 11 -2.14 9.86 6.87
CA SER A 11 -3.40 10.20 7.52
C SER A 11 -3.21 11.36 8.49
N ASP A 12 -4.13 12.32 8.44
CA ASP A 12 -4.19 13.50 9.30
C ASP A 12 -5.35 13.44 10.33
N SER A 13 -6.12 12.35 10.31
CA SER A 13 -7.27 12.14 11.18
C SER A 13 -7.02 10.98 12.14
N VAL A 14 -7.18 11.24 13.44
CA VAL A 14 -7.07 10.21 14.49
C VAL A 14 -8.03 9.04 14.25
N GLU A 15 -9.25 9.33 13.78
CA GLU A 15 -10.23 8.29 13.49
C GLU A 15 -9.81 7.41 12.31
N LEU A 16 -9.29 8.02 11.23
CA LEU A 16 -8.83 7.27 10.06
C LEU A 16 -7.58 6.46 10.39
N THR A 17 -6.64 7.04 11.14
CA THR A 17 -5.46 6.33 11.64
C THR A 17 -5.86 5.11 12.45
N ALA A 18 -6.77 5.24 13.42
CA ALA A 18 -7.25 4.11 14.22
C ALA A 18 -7.90 3.01 13.35
N ARG A 19 -8.65 3.38 12.31
CA ARG A 19 -9.24 2.42 11.37
C ARG A 19 -8.18 1.69 10.53
N ILE A 20 -7.13 2.39 10.11
CA ILE A 20 -6.01 1.78 9.37
C ILE A 20 -5.21 0.85 10.29
N GLU A 21 -4.94 1.27 11.53
CA GLU A 21 -4.28 0.45 12.55
C GLU A 21 -5.10 -0.80 12.88
N GLN A 22 -6.43 -0.71 12.90
CA GLN A 22 -7.29 -1.87 13.09
C GLN A 22 -7.13 -2.91 11.96
N VAL A 23 -6.97 -2.46 10.71
CA VAL A 23 -6.68 -3.36 9.58
C VAL A 23 -5.31 -4.01 9.74
N ILE A 24 -4.30 -3.25 10.18
CA ILE A 24 -2.97 -3.78 10.46
C ILE A 24 -3.03 -4.83 11.59
N ALA A 25 -3.83 -4.60 12.64
CA ALA A 25 -4.03 -5.55 13.72
C ALA A 25 -4.69 -6.86 13.25
N TRP A 26 -5.66 -6.82 12.34
CA TRP A 26 -6.23 -8.03 11.74
C TRP A 26 -5.20 -8.82 10.92
N ILE A 27 -4.33 -8.11 10.21
CA ILE A 27 -3.21 -8.75 9.49
C ILE A 27 -2.26 -9.39 10.51
N ALA A 28 -1.93 -8.67 11.58
CA ALA A 28 -1.04 -9.15 12.64
C ALA A 28 -1.56 -10.43 13.30
N GLU A 29 -2.86 -10.50 13.58
CA GLU A 29 -3.54 -11.67 14.14
C GLU A 29 -3.42 -12.90 13.22
N VAL A 30 -3.62 -12.74 11.90
CA VAL A 30 -3.51 -13.85 10.94
C VAL A 30 -2.08 -14.39 10.86
N PHE A 31 -1.08 -13.52 11.00
CA PHE A 31 0.34 -13.90 10.93
C PHE A 31 0.96 -14.21 12.30
N ASP A 32 0.19 -14.18 13.39
CA ASP A 32 0.66 -14.35 14.77
C ASP A 32 1.90 -13.48 15.08
N THR A 33 1.83 -12.20 14.70
CA THR A 33 2.94 -11.24 14.78
C THR A 33 2.50 -9.94 15.45
N HIS A 34 3.45 -9.06 15.76
CA HIS A 34 3.14 -7.73 16.32
C HIS A 34 2.61 -6.79 15.20
N PRO A 35 1.66 -5.87 15.49
CA PRO A 35 1.19 -4.90 14.49
C PRO A 35 2.30 -4.14 13.76
N ASP A 36 3.38 -3.79 14.46
CA ASP A 36 4.53 -3.07 13.88
C ASP A 36 5.29 -3.88 12.81
N THR A 37 5.24 -5.22 12.89
CA THR A 37 5.91 -6.13 11.94
C THR A 37 4.93 -6.75 10.93
N ALA A 38 3.62 -6.60 11.15
CA ALA A 38 2.57 -7.25 10.37
C ALA A 38 2.64 -6.97 8.86
N LEU A 39 2.89 -5.73 8.44
CA LEU A 39 2.99 -5.41 7.01
C LEU A 39 4.25 -5.99 6.36
N ALA A 40 5.34 -6.16 7.12
CA ALA A 40 6.57 -6.79 6.65
C ALA A 40 6.39 -8.30 6.51
N ASP A 41 5.80 -8.96 7.51
CA ASP A 41 5.47 -10.39 7.45
C ASP A 41 4.45 -10.68 6.34
N PHE A 42 3.44 -9.83 6.18
CA PHE A 42 2.51 -9.96 5.06
C PHE A 42 3.20 -9.81 3.70
N ARG A 43 4.16 -8.89 3.56
CA ARG A 43 4.96 -8.76 2.33
C ARG A 43 5.75 -10.03 2.06
N ARG A 44 6.40 -10.58 3.09
CA ARG A 44 7.18 -11.82 2.98
C ARG A 44 6.28 -12.97 2.52
N TRP A 45 5.11 -13.12 3.13
CA TRP A 45 4.13 -14.14 2.74
C TRP A 45 3.66 -13.98 1.27
N ILE A 46 3.42 -12.76 0.79
CA ILE A 46 3.06 -12.50 -0.62
C ILE A 46 4.14 -13.08 -1.56
N VAL A 47 5.41 -12.82 -1.26
CA VAL A 47 6.56 -13.30 -2.06
C VAL A 47 6.71 -14.82 -1.95
N GLU A 48 6.63 -15.37 -0.74
CA GLU A 48 6.72 -16.82 -0.49
C GLU A 48 5.56 -17.59 -1.15
N SER A 49 4.40 -16.96 -1.29
CA SER A 49 3.23 -17.52 -1.99
C SER A 49 3.35 -17.45 -3.52
N GLY A 50 4.46 -16.92 -4.05
CA GLY A 50 4.71 -16.83 -5.48
C GLY A 50 3.91 -15.74 -6.20
N LEU A 51 3.34 -14.77 -5.47
CA LEU A 51 2.65 -13.64 -6.09
C LEU A 51 3.70 -12.69 -6.71
N PRO A 52 3.62 -12.43 -8.02
CA PRO A 52 4.64 -11.64 -8.71
C PRO A 52 4.58 -10.16 -8.31
N GLY A 53 5.74 -9.53 -8.22
CA GLY A 53 5.86 -8.08 -8.20
C GLY A 53 5.50 -7.45 -9.55
N LEU A 54 5.27 -6.14 -9.58
CA LEU A 54 4.87 -5.41 -10.78
C LEU A 54 5.90 -5.54 -11.91
N SER A 55 7.19 -5.65 -11.58
CA SER A 55 8.25 -5.86 -12.57
C SER A 55 8.03 -7.15 -13.39
N SER A 56 7.60 -8.22 -12.73
CA SER A 56 7.33 -9.52 -13.35
C SER A 56 6.08 -9.50 -14.24
N LEU A 57 5.22 -8.49 -14.09
CA LEU A 57 4.07 -8.24 -14.95
C LEU A 57 4.38 -7.30 -16.13
N GLY A 58 5.64 -6.90 -16.31
CA GLY A 58 6.06 -5.99 -17.39
C GLY A 58 5.79 -4.51 -17.10
N VAL A 59 5.60 -4.13 -15.82
CA VAL A 59 5.50 -2.71 -15.45
C VAL A 59 6.87 -2.05 -15.60
N THR A 60 6.93 -1.01 -16.42
CA THR A 60 8.14 -0.23 -16.71
C THR A 60 8.13 1.05 -15.90
N GLU A 61 9.28 1.74 -15.83
CA GLU A 61 9.38 3.06 -15.21
C GLU A 61 8.37 4.06 -15.81
N ALA A 62 8.18 4.03 -17.13
CA ALA A 62 7.18 4.86 -17.81
C ALA A 62 5.75 4.54 -17.37
N HIS A 63 5.44 3.25 -17.16
CA HIS A 63 4.14 2.82 -16.62
C HIS A 63 3.94 3.34 -15.20
N ILE A 64 4.96 3.28 -14.34
CA ILE A 64 4.86 3.79 -12.95
C ILE A 64 4.45 5.26 -12.94
N VAL A 65 5.17 6.12 -13.66
CA VAL A 65 4.90 7.56 -13.67
C VAL A 65 3.53 7.88 -14.25
N ALA A 66 3.14 7.21 -15.35
CA ALA A 66 1.84 7.42 -15.98
C ALA A 66 0.69 6.95 -15.08
N THR A 67 0.77 5.72 -14.57
CA THR A 67 -0.24 5.12 -13.70
C THR A 67 -0.39 5.89 -12.40
N ALA A 68 0.70 6.35 -11.77
CA ALA A 68 0.63 7.14 -10.54
C ALA A 68 -0.16 8.44 -10.72
N LYS A 69 0.07 9.17 -11.83
CA LYS A 69 -0.68 10.38 -12.17
C LYS A 69 -2.16 10.10 -12.42
N SER A 70 -2.47 9.05 -13.17
CA SER A 70 -3.85 8.64 -13.42
C SER A 70 -4.56 8.18 -12.14
N ALA A 71 -3.87 7.41 -11.29
CA ALA A 71 -4.43 6.89 -10.05
C ALA A 71 -4.76 8.03 -9.07
N ALA A 72 -3.88 9.02 -8.91
CA ALA A 72 -4.08 10.15 -8.01
C ALA A 72 -5.28 11.03 -8.36
N SER A 73 -5.71 11.06 -9.62
CA SER A 73 -6.90 11.82 -10.07
C SER A 73 -8.16 10.96 -10.23
N SER A 74 -8.05 9.65 -9.99
CA SER A 74 -9.15 8.70 -10.18
C SER A 74 -10.26 8.87 -9.14
N SER A 75 -11.48 8.45 -9.49
CA SER A 75 -12.60 8.40 -8.55
C SER A 75 -12.34 7.46 -7.37
N SER A 76 -11.58 6.38 -7.59
CA SER A 76 -11.16 5.47 -6.53
C SER A 76 -10.26 6.17 -5.49
N MET A 77 -9.42 7.12 -5.91
CA MET A 77 -8.64 7.93 -4.97
C MET A 77 -9.52 8.81 -4.09
N LYS A 78 -10.67 9.29 -4.59
CA LYS A 78 -11.64 10.04 -3.77
C LYS A 78 -12.27 9.17 -2.68
N ALA A 79 -12.36 7.86 -2.92
CA ALA A 79 -12.88 6.89 -1.96
C ALA A 79 -11.78 6.26 -1.07
N ASN A 80 -10.50 6.47 -1.42
CA ASN A 80 -9.39 6.05 -0.57
C ASN A 80 -9.42 6.89 0.73
N PRO A 81 -9.23 6.29 1.91
CA PRO A 81 -9.34 7.00 3.18
C PRO A 81 -8.39 8.21 3.28
N VAL A 82 -7.27 8.19 2.56
CA VAL A 82 -6.31 9.29 2.52
C VAL A 82 -6.12 9.75 1.08
N ALA A 83 -6.24 11.05 0.81
CA ALA A 83 -5.97 11.57 -0.53
C ALA A 83 -4.46 11.57 -0.81
N LEU A 84 -3.95 10.50 -1.44
CA LEU A 84 -2.53 10.35 -1.72
C LEU A 84 -2.11 11.17 -2.95
N SER A 85 -0.96 11.84 -2.84
CA SER A 85 -0.35 12.54 -3.97
C SER A 85 0.15 11.56 -5.04
N ALA A 86 0.28 12.03 -6.28
CA ALA A 86 0.88 11.23 -7.35
C ALA A 86 2.30 10.73 -6.98
N ALA A 87 3.11 11.57 -6.31
CA ALA A 87 4.45 11.18 -5.86
C ALA A 87 4.40 10.04 -4.83
N THR A 88 3.45 10.08 -3.89
CA THR A 88 3.25 9.00 -2.91
C THR A 88 2.81 7.70 -3.60
N VAL A 89 1.89 7.78 -4.56
CA VAL A 89 1.47 6.60 -5.35
C VAL A 89 2.65 6.01 -6.14
N GLU A 90 3.50 6.87 -6.69
CA GLU A 90 4.74 6.46 -7.39
C GLU A 90 5.66 5.64 -6.48
N LEU A 91 5.86 6.09 -5.23
CA LEU A 91 6.65 5.36 -4.24
C LEU A 91 6.02 4.01 -3.89
N VAL A 92 4.69 3.96 -3.73
CA VAL A 92 3.95 2.71 -3.49
C VAL A 92 4.16 1.72 -4.65
N MET A 93 4.08 2.19 -5.89
CA MET A 93 4.32 1.37 -7.08
C MET A 93 5.76 0.85 -7.11
N ARG A 94 6.76 1.68 -6.81
CA ARG A 94 8.16 1.24 -6.78
C ARG A 94 8.46 0.23 -5.69
N GLN A 95 7.84 0.36 -4.53
CA GLN A 95 7.95 -0.63 -3.46
C GLN A 95 7.29 -1.97 -3.83
N SER A 96 6.46 -1.99 -4.87
CA SER A 96 5.71 -3.15 -5.36
C SER A 96 6.29 -3.77 -6.63
N LEU A 97 7.42 -3.28 -7.14
CA LEU A 97 8.16 -3.89 -8.24
C LEU A 97 8.66 -5.29 -7.87
#